data_AF-A0AAD8IZB8-F1
#
_entry.id   AF-A0AAD8IZB8-F1
#
_cell.length_a   1.000
_cell.length_b   1.000
_cell.length_c   1.000
_cell.angle_alpha   90.00
_cell.angle_beta   90.00
_cell.angle_gamma   90.00
#
_symmetry.space_group_name_H-M   'P 1'
#
loop_
_entity.id
_entity.type
_entity.pdbx_description
1 polymer ?
#
loop_
_entity_poly.entity_id
_entity_poly.type
_entity_poly.pdbx_seq_one_letter_code
_entity_poly.pdbx_strand_id
1 'polypeptide(L)'
;MGRPGKEAKVAIEIVIHDYNLAGNQNLQIHYRNSQGKPVRAAFAAKDLILTHGVKSILGGHTWDETLAIAEVDSEEAPDVPVLSFADSMPATQTSASVLQAMPGQARKFR
;
A
#
# COMPACT_ATOMS: atom_id res chain seq x y z
N MET A 1 13.44 -3.83 -3.59
CA MET A 1 12.73 -2.63 -4.05
C MET A 1 13.43 -2.08 -5.27
N GLY A 2 12.68 -1.90 -6.37
CA GLY A 2 13.14 -1.13 -7.54
C GLY A 2 13.14 0.37 -7.26
N ARG A 3 13.46 1.20 -8.26
CA ARG A 3 13.53 2.66 -8.12
C ARG A 3 12.25 3.29 -7.54
N PRO A 4 11.03 3.01 -8.05
CA PRO A 4 9.81 3.64 -7.54
C PRO A 4 9.57 3.37 -6.06
N GLY A 5 9.81 2.13 -5.60
CA GLY A 5 9.66 1.78 -4.20
C GLY A 5 10.69 2.43 -3.27
N LYS A 6 11.91 2.72 -3.76
CA LYS A 6 12.92 3.48 -3.00
C LYS A 6 12.53 4.95 -2.88
N GLU A 7 12.08 5.55 -3.97
CA GLU A 7 11.61 6.94 -4.02
C GLU A 7 10.39 7.14 -3.11
N ALA A 8 9.38 6.26 -3.21
CA ALA A 8 8.21 6.28 -2.34
C ALA A 8 8.59 6.11 -0.86
N LYS A 9 9.51 5.18 -0.53
CA LYS A 9 10.00 5.00 0.83
C LYS A 9 10.58 6.30 1.39
N VAL A 10 11.50 6.95 0.66
CA VAL A 10 12.14 8.20 1.10
C VAL A 10 11.11 9.31 1.27
N ALA A 11 10.17 9.46 0.34
CA ALA A 11 9.12 10.47 0.44
C ALA A 11 8.25 10.27 1.70
N ILE A 12 7.89 9.03 2.02
CA ILE A 12 7.12 8.69 3.21
C ILE A 12 7.93 8.95 4.50
N GLU A 13 9.22 8.63 4.52
CA GLU A 13 10.10 8.92 5.67
C GLU A 13 10.17 10.42 5.97
N ILE A 14 10.25 11.26 4.94
CA ILE A 14 10.21 12.72 5.09
C ILE A 14 8.88 13.17 5.69
N VAL A 15 7.75 12.73 5.11
CA VAL A 15 6.41 13.13 5.59
C VAL A 15 6.19 12.70 7.04
N ILE A 16 6.64 11.50 7.43
CA ILE A 16 6.52 11.01 8.81
C ILE A 16 7.37 11.82 9.76
N HIS A 17 8.59 12.17 9.37
CA HIS A 17 9.47 13.00 10.16
C HIS A 17 8.81 14.35 10.47
N ASP A 18 8.31 15.03 9.44
CA ASP A 18 7.63 16.32 9.58
C ASP A 18 6.36 16.22 10.42
N TYR A 19 5.55 15.16 10.19
CA TYR A 19 4.31 14.92 10.93
C TYR A 19 4.56 14.69 12.42
N ASN A 20 5.54 13.86 12.76
CA ASN A 20 5.88 13.55 14.15
C ASN A 20 6.47 14.78 14.86
N LEU A 21 7.31 15.57 14.17
CA LEU A 21 7.87 16.82 14.70
C LEU A 21 6.78 17.87 15.00
N ALA A 22 5.80 18.01 14.10
CA ALA A 22 4.78 19.05 14.23
C ALA A 22 3.78 18.81 15.37
N GLY A 23 3.52 17.55 15.73
CA GLY A 23 2.40 17.20 16.60
C GLY A 23 2.75 16.48 17.91
N ASN A 24 4.02 16.23 18.21
CA ASN A 24 4.44 15.29 19.27
C ASN A 24 3.72 13.93 19.16
N GLN A 25 3.44 13.51 17.93
CA GLN A 25 2.82 12.23 17.61
C GLN A 25 3.91 11.21 17.26
N ASN A 26 3.57 9.93 17.36
CA ASN A 26 4.49 8.82 17.07
C ASN A 26 3.87 7.90 16.02
N LEU A 27 3.83 8.37 14.77
CA LEU A 27 3.51 7.54 13.62
C LEU A 27 4.71 6.65 13.30
N GLN A 28 4.52 5.33 13.39
CA GLN A 28 5.52 4.33 13.06
C GLN A 28 5.15 3.60 11.76
N ILE A 29 6.16 3.32 10.92
CA ILE A 29 5.99 2.51 9.72
C ILE A 29 6.88 1.27 9.78
N HIS A 30 6.31 0.15 9.34
CA HIS A 30 7.01 -1.10 9.12
C HIS A 30 7.13 -1.37 7.61
N TYR A 31 8.37 -1.39 7.10
CA TYR A 31 8.63 -1.62 5.68
C TYR A 31 8.75 -3.10 5.35
N ARG A 32 8.16 -3.51 4.23
CA ARG A 32 8.36 -4.82 3.60
C ARG A 32 8.65 -4.65 2.11
N ASN A 33 9.44 -5.57 1.56
CA ASN A 33 9.84 -5.56 0.16
C ASN A 33 9.30 -6.80 -0.54
N SER A 34 8.20 -6.64 -1.27
CA SER A 34 7.59 -7.70 -2.10
C SER A 34 8.50 -8.17 -3.24
N GLN A 35 9.50 -7.37 -3.62
CA GLN A 35 10.32 -7.57 -4.82
C GLN A 35 9.50 -7.62 -6.12
N GLY A 36 8.34 -6.95 -6.17
CA GLY A 36 7.46 -6.97 -7.34
C GLY A 36 6.69 -8.28 -7.52
N LYS A 37 6.58 -9.09 -6.46
CA LYS A 37 5.95 -10.43 -6.52
C LYS A 37 4.64 -10.44 -5.69
N PRO A 38 3.47 -10.71 -6.29
CA PRO A 38 2.18 -10.71 -5.60
C PRO A 38 2.13 -11.62 -4.36
N VAL A 39 2.60 -12.86 -4.48
CA VAL A 39 2.64 -13.81 -3.33
C VAL A 39 3.45 -13.25 -2.16
N ARG A 40 4.56 -12.54 -2.43
CA ARG A 40 5.36 -11.92 -1.37
C ARG A 40 4.70 -10.67 -0.81
N ALA A 41 3.92 -9.95 -1.61
CA ALA A 41 3.11 -8.84 -1.14
C ALA A 41 2.03 -9.32 -0.16
N ALA A 42 1.35 -10.43 -0.47
CA ALA A 42 0.39 -11.07 0.43
C ALA A 42 1.03 -11.52 1.76
N PHE A 43 2.16 -12.24 1.73
CA PHE A 43 2.86 -12.62 2.96
C PHE A 43 3.33 -11.41 3.78
N ALA A 44 3.80 -10.36 3.12
CA ALA A 44 4.17 -9.11 3.77
C ALA A 44 2.95 -8.44 4.43
N ALA A 45 1.81 -8.38 3.76
CA ALA A 45 0.57 -7.86 4.32
C ALA A 45 0.14 -8.64 5.57
N LYS A 46 0.15 -9.98 5.50
CA LYS A 46 -0.19 -10.85 6.62
C LYS A 46 0.71 -10.62 7.84
N ASP A 47 2.03 -10.50 7.63
CA ASP A 47 2.99 -10.18 8.69
C ASP A 47 2.77 -8.77 9.29
N LEU A 48 2.46 -7.78 8.46
CA LEU A 48 2.16 -6.43 8.93
C LEU A 48 0.86 -6.40 9.76
N ILE A 49 -0.19 -7.09 9.32
CA ILE A 49 -1.48 -7.15 10.02
C ILE A 49 -1.35 -7.94 11.33
N LEU A 50 -0.92 -9.20 11.25
CA LEU A 50 -1.00 -10.12 12.38
C LEU A 50 0.13 -9.92 13.40
N THR A 51 1.33 -9.53 12.95
CA THR A 51 2.48 -9.39 13.85
C THR A 51 2.68 -7.94 14.30
N HIS A 52 2.39 -6.96 13.44
CA HIS A 52 2.64 -5.55 13.76
C HIS A 52 1.35 -4.76 14.05
N GLY A 53 0.16 -5.34 13.84
CA GLY A 53 -1.12 -4.70 14.15
C GLY A 53 -1.32 -3.38 13.41
N VAL A 54 -0.86 -3.29 12.15
CA VAL A 54 -0.96 -2.04 11.38
C VAL A 54 -2.41 -1.63 11.15
N LYS A 55 -2.67 -0.32 11.15
CA LYS A 55 -4.01 0.25 10.89
C LYS A 55 -4.30 0.51 9.41
N SER A 56 -3.29 0.46 8.56
CA SER A 56 -3.41 0.64 7.12
C SER A 56 -2.16 0.09 6.43
N ILE A 57 -2.30 -0.32 5.19
CA ILE A 57 -1.20 -0.75 4.33
C ILE A 57 -1.01 0.29 3.23
N LEU A 58 0.24 0.74 3.06
CA LEU A 58 0.67 1.57 1.92
C LEU A 58 1.55 0.71 1.01
N GLY A 59 1.20 0.57 -0.27
CA GLY A 59 2.02 -0.24 -1.17
C GLY A 59 1.28 -0.77 -2.38
N GLY A 60 1.71 -1.92 -2.90
CA GLY A 60 1.23 -2.48 -4.16
C GLY A 60 1.59 -1.57 -5.34
N HIS A 61 2.76 -1.78 -5.94
CA HIS A 61 3.22 -0.96 -7.07
C HIS A 61 2.70 -1.49 -8.41
N THR A 62 2.09 -2.67 -8.40
CA THR A 62 1.32 -3.23 -9.51
C THR A 62 -0.07 -3.61 -9.01
N TRP A 63 -1.01 -3.71 -9.95
CA TRP A 63 -2.36 -4.13 -9.61
C TRP A 63 -2.41 -5.55 -9.02
N ASP A 64 -1.61 -6.47 -9.55
CA ASP A 64 -1.54 -7.85 -9.02
C ASP A 64 -1.05 -7.89 -7.57
N GLU A 65 -0.10 -7.02 -7.20
CA GLU A 65 0.31 -6.90 -5.80
C GLU A 65 -0.81 -6.34 -4.92
N THR A 66 -1.55 -5.32 -5.40
CA THR A 66 -2.67 -4.73 -4.67
C THR A 66 -3.80 -5.74 -4.44
N LEU A 67 -4.16 -6.53 -5.44
CA LEU A 67 -5.17 -7.58 -5.30
C LEU A 67 -4.74 -8.64 -4.27
N ALA A 68 -3.51 -9.12 -4.37
CA ALA A 68 -2.98 -10.12 -3.43
C ALA A 68 -2.93 -9.60 -1.98
N ILE A 69 -2.72 -8.30 -1.76
CA ILE A 69 -2.80 -7.67 -0.43
C ILE A 69 -4.26 -7.60 0.03
N ALA A 70 -5.19 -7.19 -0.84
CA ALA A 70 -6.60 -7.04 -0.52
C ALA A 70 -7.30 -8.38 -0.21
N GLU A 71 -6.86 -9.48 -0.84
CA GLU A 71 -7.33 -10.83 -0.51
C GLU A 71 -7.00 -11.19 0.96
N VAL A 72 -5.79 -10.88 1.42
CA VAL A 72 -5.37 -11.13 2.82
C VAL A 72 -6.19 -10.32 3.81
N ASP A 73 -6.49 -9.06 3.49
CA ASP A 73 -7.34 -8.18 4.31
C ASP A 73 -8.74 -8.78 4.49
N SER A 74 -9.32 -9.31 3.42
CA SER A 74 -10.66 -9.91 3.44
C SER A 74 -10.79 -11.17 4.31
N GLU A 75 -9.70 -11.94 4.46
CA GLU A 75 -9.72 -13.19 5.22
C GLU A 75 -9.28 -13.02 6.68
N GLU A 76 -8.36 -12.10 6.96
CA GLU A 76 -7.65 -12.05 8.25
C GLU A 76 -8.02 -10.82 9.11
N ALA A 77 -8.38 -9.68 8.50
CA ALA A 77 -8.67 -8.44 9.24
C ALA A 77 -9.46 -7.43 8.37
N PRO A 78 -10.79 -7.58 8.21
CA PRO A 78 -11.61 -6.88 7.20
C PRO A 78 -11.69 -5.33 7.28
N ASP A 79 -10.84 -4.68 8.07
CA ASP A 79 -10.84 -3.23 8.33
C ASP A 79 -9.45 -2.58 8.14
N VAL A 80 -8.48 -3.20 7.45
CA VAL A 80 -7.16 -2.59 7.20
C VAL A 80 -7.10 -2.00 5.78
N PRO A 81 -7.41 -0.70 5.58
CA PRO A 81 -7.45 -0.11 4.25
C PRO A 81 -6.08 -0.14 3.56
N VAL A 82 -6.12 -0.44 2.27
CA VAL A 82 -4.95 -0.53 1.39
C VAL A 82 -4.91 0.71 0.50
N LEU A 83 -3.90 1.57 0.69
CA LEU A 83 -3.59 2.65 -0.24
C LEU A 83 -2.60 2.14 -1.30
N SER A 84 -3.13 1.90 -2.50
CA SER A 84 -2.40 1.34 -3.65
C SER A 84 -1.56 2.39 -4.38
N PHE A 85 -0.32 2.05 -4.70
CA PHE A 85 0.57 2.83 -5.58
C PHE A 85 0.53 2.36 -7.04
N ALA A 86 -0.41 1.48 -7.40
CA ALA A 86 -0.55 0.98 -8.76
C ALA A 86 -1.02 2.09 -9.70
N ASP A 87 -0.31 2.25 -10.81
CA ASP A 87 -0.56 3.28 -11.83
C ASP A 87 -1.70 2.89 -12.81
N SER A 88 -2.17 1.64 -12.75
CA SER A 88 -3.25 1.12 -13.57
C SER A 88 -4.18 0.27 -12.73
N MET A 89 -5.47 0.61 -12.79
CA MET A 89 -6.55 -0.18 -12.22
C MET A 89 -7.46 -0.66 -13.37
N PRO A 90 -7.70 -1.96 -13.54
CA PRO A 90 -8.74 -2.43 -14.45
C PRO A 90 -10.10 -1.96 -13.92
N ALA A 91 -10.98 -1.50 -14.81
CA ALA A 91 -12.24 -0.83 -14.48
C ALA A 91 -13.25 -1.67 -13.66
N THR A 92 -12.94 -2.94 -13.38
CA THR A 92 -13.93 -3.93 -12.91
C THR A 92 -13.60 -4.57 -11.57
N GLN A 93 -12.57 -4.14 -10.84
CA GLN A 93 -12.24 -4.76 -9.55
C GLN A 93 -11.81 -3.71 -8.54
N THR A 94 -12.68 -3.41 -7.59
CA THR A 94 -12.29 -2.73 -6.34
C THR A 94 -12.95 -3.47 -5.19
N SER A 95 -12.15 -4.05 -4.31
CA SER A 95 -12.60 -4.36 -2.96
C SER A 95 -12.88 -3.04 -2.23
N ALA A 96 -13.86 -3.00 -1.33
CA ALA A 96 -14.26 -1.80 -0.61
C ALA A 96 -13.10 -1.15 0.19
N SER A 97 -12.07 -1.92 0.56
CA SER A 97 -10.92 -1.47 1.36
C SER A 97 -9.77 -0.88 0.55
N VAL A 98 -9.82 -0.85 -0.78
CA VAL A 98 -8.69 -0.40 -1.63
C VAL A 98 -8.91 1.03 -2.13
N LEU A 99 -7.96 1.92 -1.84
CA LEU A 99 -7.91 3.29 -2.33
C LEU A 99 -6.72 3.45 -3.29
N GLN A 100 -6.92 4.11 -4.43
CA GLN A 100 -5.83 4.36 -5.38
C GLN A 100 -5.15 5.71 -5.08
N ALA A 101 -3.82 5.71 -4.89
CA ALA A 101 -3.04 6.93 -4.68
C ALA A 101 -2.67 7.64 -6.00
N MET A 102 -2.59 6.88 -7.10
CA MET A 102 -2.20 7.40 -8.41
C MET A 102 -3.43 7.73 -9.27
N PRO A 103 -3.36 8.77 -10.13
CA PRO A 103 -4.45 9.09 -11.04
C PRO A 103 -4.64 7.97 -12.07
N GLY A 104 -5.81 7.34 -12.08
CA GLY A 104 -6.14 6.30 -13.07
C GLY A 104 -6.08 6.84 -14.50
N GLN A 105 -5.56 6.04 -15.44
CA GLN A 105 -5.38 6.41 -16.85
C GLN A 105 -6.69 6.62 -17.66
N ALA A 106 -7.83 6.85 -17.02
CA ALA A 106 -9.14 6.98 -17.66
C ALA A 106 -9.35 8.26 -18.49
N ARG A 107 -8.29 9.00 -18.87
CA ARG A 107 -8.41 10.22 -19.68
C ARG A 107 -7.40 10.23 -20.82
N LYS A 108 -7.81 9.69 -21.96
CA LYS A 108 -7.41 10.21 -23.27
C LYS A 108 -8.66 10.82 -23.90
N PHE A 109 -8.82 12.13 -23.81
CA PHE A 109 -9.74 12.81 -24.71
C PHE A 109 -9.12 12.77 -26.10
N ARG A 110 -9.86 12.16 -27.03
CA ARG A 110 -9.67 12.33 -28.47
C ARG A 110 -10.34 13.62 -28.92
#